data_AF-E3KGC5-F1
#
_entry.id   AF-E3KGC5-F1
#
_cell.length_a   1.000
_cell.length_b   1.000
_cell.length_c   1.000
_cell.angle_alpha   90.00
_cell.angle_beta   90.00
_cell.angle_gamma   90.00
#
_symmetry.space_group_name_H-M   'P 1'
#
loop_
_entity.id
_entity.type
_entity.pdbx_description
1 polymer ?
#
loop_
_entity_poly.entity_id
_entity_poly.type
_entity_poly.pdbx_seq_one_letter_code
_entity_poly.pdbx_strand_id
1 'polypeptide(L)' 'MDALPTSLLRPKANELPEALGSMTDIALAEHITTRSIDLYGDQPKDLQVEAVTSLVRGKHTFVRVGTGFGKTRISEMYFG' A
#
# COMPACT_ATOMS: atom_id res chain seq x y z
N MET A 1 30.48 -7.06 22.42
CA MET A 1 30.18 -6.81 20.99
C MET A 1 28.98 -5.90 20.99
N ASP A 2 29.22 -4.60 21.09
CA ASP A 2 28.14 -3.61 21.16
C ASP A 2 27.58 -3.40 19.76
N ALA A 3 26.29 -3.63 19.61
CA ALA A 3 25.58 -3.39 18.36
C ALA A 3 25.63 -1.88 18.05
N LEU A 4 25.92 -1.55 16.79
CA LEU A 4 25.90 -0.18 16.30
C LEU A 4 24.49 0.44 16.48
N PRO A 5 24.39 1.73 16.83
CA PRO A 5 23.10 2.40 16.94
C PRO A 5 22.38 2.42 15.59
N THR A 6 21.18 1.86 15.56
CA THR A 6 20.31 1.68 14.38
C THR A 6 19.94 3.01 13.68
N SER A 7 20.27 4.15 14.26
CA SER A 7 19.92 5.50 13.80
C SER A 7 20.66 5.98 12.54
N LEU A 8 21.55 5.16 11.96
CA LEU A 8 22.28 5.48 10.72
C LEU A 8 21.86 4.63 9.51
N LEU A 9 20.88 3.74 9.66
CA LEU A 9 20.29 3.05 8.53
C LEU A 9 19.38 4.03 7.78
N ARG A 10 19.89 4.58 6.67
CA ARG A 10 19.03 5.22 5.67
C ARG A 10 17.95 4.19 5.32
N PRO A 11 16.65 4.52 5.35
CA PRO A 11 15.62 3.60 4.89
C PRO A 11 16.02 3.10 3.50
N LYS A 12 16.05 1.78 3.32
CA LYS A 12 16.27 1.22 2.01
C LYS A 12 15.14 1.77 1.13
N ALA A 13 15.46 2.35 -0.02
CA ALA A 13 14.52 3.11 -0.86
C ALA A 13 13.24 2.33 -1.30
N ASN A 14 13.15 1.05 -0.96
CA ASN A 14 12.11 0.12 -1.37
C ASN A 14 11.29 -0.42 -0.18
N GLU A 15 11.49 0.12 1.03
CA GLU A 15 10.75 -0.30 2.22
C GLU A 15 9.56 0.63 2.45
N LEU A 16 8.38 0.02 2.62
CA LEU A 16 7.19 0.76 3.01
C LEU A 16 7.42 1.43 4.37
N PRO A 17 6.90 2.66 4.58
CA PRO A 17 6.92 3.29 5.90
C PRO A 17 6.31 2.36 6.95
N GLU A 18 7.03 2.13 8.06
CA GLU A 18 6.59 1.27 9.16
C GLU A 18 5.20 1.67 9.69
N ALA A 19 4.90 2.97 9.66
CA ALA A 19 3.60 3.52 10.03
C ALA A 19 2.44 2.87 9.26
N LEU A 20 2.55 2.68 7.94
CA LEU A 20 1.50 2.04 7.13
C LEU A 20 1.34 0.55 7.48
N GLY A 21 2.46 -0.13 7.70
CA GLY A 21 2.48 -1.53 8.13
C GLY A 21 1.85 -1.76 9.50
N SER A 22 1.83 -0.74 10.37
CA SER A 22 1.29 -0.80 11.74
C SER A 22 -0.18 -0.38 11.89
N MET A 23 -0.77 0.27 10.89
CA MET A 23 -2.18 0.68 10.92
C MET A 23 -3.13 -0.51 11.08
N THR A 24 -4.31 -0.31 11.65
CA THR A 24 -5.40 -1.30 11.54
C THR A 24 -5.84 -1.47 10.10
N ASP A 25 -6.44 -2.60 9.73
CA ASP A 25 -6.92 -2.80 8.36
C ASP A 25 -7.96 -1.75 7.94
N ILE A 26 -8.79 -1.28 8.89
CA ILE A 26 -9.78 -0.21 8.65
C ILE A 26 -9.06 1.11 8.35
N ALA A 27 -8.12 1.54 9.20
CA ALA A 27 -7.40 2.79 9.01
C ALA A 27 -6.54 2.78 7.74
N LEU A 28 -5.97 1.62 7.41
CA LEU A 28 -5.19 1.43 6.18
C LEU A 28 -6.09 1.52 4.94
N ALA A 29 -7.26 0.87 4.96
CA ALA A 29 -8.23 0.95 3.87
C ALA A 29 -8.74 2.40 3.66
N GLU A 30 -9.02 3.13 4.74
CA GLU A 30 -9.40 4.55 4.69
C GLU A 30 -8.29 5.41 4.09
N HIS A 31 -7.04 5.18 4.51
CA HIS A 31 -5.87 5.89 3.97
C HIS A 31 -5.70 5.64 2.46
N ILE A 32 -5.73 4.38 2.03
CA ILE A 32 -5.65 3.99 0.61
C ILE A 32 -6.80 4.61 -0.19
N THR A 33 -8.01 4.59 0.37
CA THR A 33 -9.21 5.14 -0.28
C THR A 33 -9.11 6.64 -0.48
N THR A 34 -8.76 7.37 0.58
CA THR A 34 -8.57 8.83 0.53
C THR A 34 -7.55 9.19 -0.53
N ARG A 35 -6.42 8.48 -0.53
CA ARG A 35 -5.36 8.68 -1.51
C ARG A 35 -5.80 8.38 -2.95
N SER A 36 -6.55 7.31 -3.17
CA SER A 36 -7.10 6.99 -4.49
C SER A 36 -7.99 8.12 -5.00
N ILE A 37 -8.84 8.66 -4.13
CA ILE A 37 -9.73 9.77 -4.49
C ILE A 37 -8.91 11.00 -4.88
N ASP A 38 -7.84 11.31 -4.13
CA ASP A 38 -6.95 12.43 -4.45
C ASP A 38 -6.25 12.25 -5.81
N LEU A 39 -5.86 11.03 -6.16
CA LEU A 39 -5.15 10.72 -7.40
C LEU A 39 -6.05 10.67 -8.64
N TYR A 40 -7.27 10.16 -8.52
CA TYR A 40 -8.13 9.85 -9.68
C TYR A 40 -9.46 10.63 -9.70
N GLY A 41 -9.83 11.28 -8.60
CA GLY A 41 -11.09 12.03 -8.47
C GLY A 41 -12.34 11.16 -8.36
N ASP A 42 -12.19 9.84 -8.23
CA ASP A 42 -13.29 8.88 -8.09
C ASP A 42 -13.03 7.86 -6.97
N GLN A 43 -14.11 7.19 -6.54
CA GLN A 43 -14.03 6.13 -5.54
C GLN A 43 -13.29 4.90 -6.12
N PRO A 44 -12.30 4.33 -5.40
CA PRO A 44 -11.71 3.08 -5.81
C PRO A 44 -12.73 1.94 -5.69
N LYS A 45 -12.44 0.84 -6.39
CA LYS A 45 -13.17 -0.41 -6.18
C LYS A 45 -12.63 -1.12 -4.96
N ASP A 46 -13.50 -1.76 -4.19
CA ASP A 46 -13.14 -2.49 -2.97
C ASP A 46 -11.98 -3.47 -3.19
N LEU A 47 -12.01 -4.26 -4.27
CA LEU A 47 -10.95 -5.23 -4.58
C LEU A 47 -9.60 -4.56 -4.90
N GLN A 48 -9.59 -3.31 -5.38
CA GLN A 48 -8.33 -2.57 -5.54
C GLN A 48 -7.76 -2.19 -4.16
N VAL A 49 -8.61 -1.73 -3.24
CA VAL A 49 -8.21 -1.39 -1.86
C VAL A 49 -7.75 -2.63 -1.08
N GLU A 50 -8.46 -3.75 -1.23
CA GLU A 50 -8.09 -5.04 -0.63
C GLU A 50 -6.74 -5.53 -1.15
N ALA A 51 -6.50 -5.43 -2.47
CA ALA A 51 -5.23 -5.82 -3.06
C ALA A 51 -4.07 -4.98 -2.52
N VAL A 52 -4.21 -3.66 -2.44
CA VAL A 52 -3.18 -2.78 -1.88
C VAL A 52 -2.96 -3.07 -0.40
N THR A 53 -4.02 -3.25 0.38
CA THR A 53 -3.94 -3.64 1.79
C THR A 53 -3.13 -4.92 1.97
N SER A 54 -3.42 -5.95 1.16
CA SER A 54 -2.70 -7.22 1.17
C SER A 54 -1.20 -7.05 0.85
N LEU A 55 -0.87 -6.21 -0.14
CA LEU A 55 0.51 -5.88 -0.50
C LEU A 55 1.23 -5.11 0.63
N VAL A 56 0.58 -4.16 1.30
CA VAL A 56 1.17 -3.41 2.43
C VAL A 56 1.45 -4.33 3.61
N ARG A 57 0.62 -5.37 3.81
CA ARG A 57 0.86 -6.44 4.79
C ARG A 57 1.93 -7.45 4.36
N GLY A 58 2.61 -7.24 3.24
CA GLY A 58 3.68 -8.11 2.74
C GLY A 58 3.19 -9.47 2.22
N LYS A 59 1.89 -9.60 1.88
CA LYS A 59 1.32 -10.86 1.39
C LYS A 59 1.51 -10.99 -0.13
N HIS A 60 1.74 -12.23 -0.59
CA HIS A 60 1.63 -12.57 -2.01
C HIS A 60 0.18 -12.38 -2.46
N THR A 61 -0.04 -11.50 -3.43
CA THR A 61 -1.37 -11.05 -3.82
C THR A 61 -1.60 -11.32 -5.30
N PHE A 62 -2.56 -12.19 -5.62
CA PHE A 62 -2.99 -12.48 -6.99
C PHE A 62 -4.41 -11.97 -7.20
N VAL A 63 -4.61 -11.10 -8.19
CA VAL A 63 -5.91 -10.48 -8.48
C VAL A 63 -6.39 -10.95 -9.85
N ARG A 64 -7.55 -11.62 -9.91
CA ARG A 64 -8.15 -12.08 -11.17
C ARG A 64 -9.25 -11.14 -11.63
N VAL A 65 -8.95 -10.29 -12.62
CA VAL A 65 -9.87 -9.27 -13.14
C VAL A 65 -9.76 -9.10 -14.65
N GLY A 66 -10.82 -8.59 -15.27
CA GLY A 66 -10.86 -8.30 -16.71
C GLY A 66 -10.12 -7.01 -17.11
N THR A 67 -10.07 -6.74 -18.42
CA THR A 67 -9.64 -5.44 -18.95
C THR A 67 -10.60 -4.33 -18.51
N GLY A 68 -10.12 -3.09 -18.41
CA GLY A 68 -10.92 -1.97 -17.93
C GLY A 68 -11.20 -1.98 -16.42
N PHE A 69 -10.76 -3.00 -15.67
CA PHE A 69 -10.95 -3.03 -14.21
C PHE A 69 -10.19 -1.91 -13.49
N GLY A 70 -9.07 -1.44 -14.06
CA GLY A 70 -8.17 -0.48 -13.40
C GLY A 70 -7.03 -1.16 -12.64
N LYS A 71 -6.51 -2.30 -13.13
CA LYS A 71 -5.40 -3.02 -12.48
C LYS A 71 -4.15 -2.15 -12.24
N THR A 72 -3.86 -1.20 -13.11
CA THR A 72 -2.75 -0.25 -12.95
C THR A 72 -2.87 0.58 -11.67
N ARG A 73 -4.10 0.97 -11.28
CA ARG A 73 -4.34 1.74 -10.05
C ARG A 73 -3.89 1.00 -8.79
N ILE A 74 -3.90 -0.34 -8.78
CA ILE A 74 -3.42 -1.14 -7.64
C ILE A 74 -1.93 -0.87 -7.39
N SER A 75 -1.13 -0.85 -8.45
CA SER A 75 0.32 -0.58 -8.34
C SER A 75 0.58 0.89 -7.99
N GLU A 76 -0.16 1.82 -8.58
CA GLU A 76 0.00 3.26 -8.34
C GLU A 76 -0.38 3.66 -6.91
N MET A 77 -1.45 3.07 -6.34
CA MET A 77 -1.83 3.28 -4.94
C MET A 77 -0.84 2.69 -3.93
N TYR A 78 -0.08 1.66 -4.31
CA TYR A 78 0.97 1.05 -3.48
C TYR A 78 2.29 1.87 -3.50
N PHE A 79 2.64 2.36 -4.69
CA PHE A 79 3.69 3.32 -5.08
C PHE A 79 3.61 4.73 -4.50
N GLY A 80 2.39 5.20 -4.26
CA GLY A 80 2.14 6.61 -3.99
C GLY A 80 2.96 7.10 -2.81
#